data_AF-A0A6L4YYC0-F1
#
_entry.id   AF-A0A6L4YYC0-F1
#
_cell.length_a   1.000
_cell.length_b   1.000
_cell.length_c   1.000
_cell.angle_alpha   90.00
_cell.angle_beta   90.00
_cell.angle_gamma   90.00
#
_symmetry.space_group_name_H-M   'P 1'
#
loop_
_entity.id
_entity.type
_entity.pdbx_description
1 polymer ?
#
loop_
_entity_poly.entity_id
_entity_poly.type
_entity_poly.pdbx_seq_one_letter_code
_entity_poly.pdbx_strand_id
1 'polypeptide(L)'
;MKKVLLLLAFVICFIPDTRAQVIFVDAANVTGIEDGSAQHPFNTIKEGLNAAVPGAIVSIKNGTYLPDDSWSGNDHTLLLKAGVSLLGESRDNTIIMGIVVDQEVSNLSVKLENLKFDEIYFIRATHAGPFNDRNIIRNCATTLISPAFGAGIPLNDTTPGPNFGFLVENNDLGSEGVIEFQQGAGVSEISVLNNSCGYVYLKSGGGYTYLIDDNEVSYGIFDKSASNHTTISNNRIYNGTIDDRSGGNQYGIEDEFIENNTITADENSPAFTDEDYKAGIMVKSRSATILNNIITCTGHVSGIRSSAGAPLNIINNTITLDEVQIPNPDPVEGTTGIFNYSGRGEVTGNKISGGQHGYFSKAGTIQFARNEIESAYTGFYSMGAEVVHHNSIKNCYGDGMILDGLKGPIFNNTVKDNAGSGILITRVPIDLGGGQDTCPGLNVITGNGNYDLYIETINEQHPIVFARFNVWDHSDPTEIMQYDIRDGSDSTGLVSVDFSPAGYLGDNHQEIEENRSLFPNPTSGKFRIRSADIGNSRFKMELFDQYGREVAMPMKDGYFADNHEFDISHLPSGVYFCHIYGFDKVMIKQIIKIR
;
A
#
# COMPACT_ATOMS: atom_id res chain seq x y z
N MET A 1 8.58 -89.84 28.27
CA MET A 1 7.71 -88.76 28.80
C MET A 1 8.58 -87.62 29.30
N LYS A 2 8.69 -86.53 28.54
CA LYS A 2 9.17 -85.22 29.02
C LYS A 2 8.30 -84.16 28.33
N LYS A 3 7.44 -83.50 29.10
CA LYS A 3 6.66 -82.35 28.67
C LYS A 3 7.56 -81.12 28.77
N VAL A 4 7.82 -80.46 27.64
CA VAL A 4 8.42 -79.12 27.60
C VAL A 4 7.28 -78.13 27.62
N LEU A 5 7.22 -77.32 28.68
CA LEU A 5 6.26 -76.24 28.86
C LEU A 5 6.86 -74.98 28.22
N LEU A 6 6.29 -74.52 27.12
CA LEU A 6 6.67 -73.26 26.47
C LEU A 6 5.94 -72.12 27.20
N LEU A 7 6.69 -71.25 27.90
CA LEU A 7 6.16 -70.04 28.52
C LEU A 7 6.17 -68.92 27.47
N LEU A 8 5.00 -68.48 27.01
CA LEU A 8 4.85 -67.33 26.13
C LEU A 8 4.89 -66.06 27.00
N ALA A 9 5.96 -65.27 26.91
CA ALA A 9 6.03 -63.95 27.53
C ALA A 9 5.28 -62.94 26.65
N PHE A 10 4.15 -62.44 27.15
CA PHE A 10 3.38 -61.36 26.52
C PHE A 10 4.10 -60.05 26.83
N VAL A 11 4.90 -59.54 25.87
CA VAL A 11 5.46 -58.20 25.94
C VAL A 11 4.32 -57.23 25.60
N ILE A 12 3.73 -56.62 26.62
CA ILE A 12 2.81 -55.49 26.45
C ILE A 12 3.67 -54.30 26.01
N CYS A 13 3.72 -54.04 24.70
CA CYS A 13 4.18 -52.76 24.18
C CYS A 13 3.17 -51.69 24.62
N PHE A 14 3.48 -50.98 25.69
CA PHE A 14 2.85 -49.70 25.98
C PHE A 14 3.18 -48.76 24.82
N ILE A 15 2.20 -48.49 23.96
CA ILE A 15 2.25 -47.35 23.05
C ILE A 15 1.98 -46.14 23.96
N PRO A 16 2.95 -45.23 24.19
CA PRO A 16 2.69 -44.03 24.98
C PRO A 16 1.57 -43.23 24.30
N ASP A 17 0.54 -42.89 25.08
CA ASP A 17 -0.51 -41.97 24.65
C ASP A 17 0.17 -40.63 24.34
N THR A 18 0.22 -40.25 23.06
CA THR A 18 0.92 -39.05 22.57
C THR A 18 0.15 -37.76 22.83
N ARG A 19 -0.75 -37.75 23.81
CA ARG A 19 -1.49 -36.55 24.22
C ARG A 19 -0.61 -35.70 25.13
N ALA A 20 -0.57 -34.40 24.87
CA ALA A 20 0.10 -33.45 25.75
C ALA A 20 -0.43 -33.61 27.18
N GLN A 21 0.46 -33.71 28.15
CA GLN A 21 0.09 -33.78 29.56
C GLN A 21 -0.68 -32.50 29.94
N VAL A 22 -1.81 -32.64 30.61
CA VAL A 22 -2.57 -31.50 31.14
C VAL A 22 -2.45 -31.50 32.67
N ILE A 23 -1.98 -30.37 33.21
CA ILE A 23 -1.86 -30.12 34.65
C ILE A 23 -2.88 -29.04 35.03
N PHE A 24 -3.67 -29.29 36.06
CA PHE A 24 -4.72 -28.36 36.51
C PHE A 24 -4.25 -27.52 37.69
N VAL A 25 -4.56 -26.23 37.63
CA VAL A 25 -4.26 -25.23 38.66
C VAL A 25 -5.54 -24.49 39.06
N ASP A 26 -5.79 -24.33 40.35
CA ASP A 26 -6.93 -23.62 40.93
C ASP A 26 -6.54 -22.94 42.23
N ALA A 27 -6.46 -21.60 42.22
CA ALA A 27 -6.15 -20.79 43.41
C ALA A 27 -7.11 -21.03 44.59
N ALA A 28 -8.33 -21.54 44.34
CA ALA A 28 -9.28 -21.86 45.39
C ALA A 28 -8.96 -23.18 46.13
N ASN A 29 -8.06 -24.04 45.60
CA ASN A 29 -7.70 -25.30 46.23
C ASN A 29 -6.70 -25.11 47.39
N VAL A 30 -7.09 -24.35 48.41
CA VAL A 30 -6.23 -24.00 49.56
C VAL A 30 -6.15 -25.08 50.65
N THR A 31 -6.82 -26.23 50.46
CA THR A 31 -6.83 -27.33 51.42
C THR A 31 -6.94 -28.69 50.72
N GLY A 32 -6.20 -29.69 51.18
CA GLY A 32 -6.39 -31.08 50.75
C GLY A 32 -5.18 -31.65 50.03
N ILE A 33 -5.43 -32.60 49.13
CA ILE A 33 -4.41 -33.18 48.25
C ILE A 33 -4.28 -32.27 47.02
N GLU A 34 -3.04 -32.04 46.60
CA GLU A 34 -2.70 -31.32 45.38
C GLU A 34 -1.77 -32.21 44.56
N ASP A 35 -2.28 -32.76 43.46
CA ASP A 35 -1.53 -33.64 42.57
C ASP A 35 -1.56 -33.18 41.09
N GLY A 36 -2.22 -32.05 40.83
CA GLY A 36 -2.35 -31.46 39.49
C GLY A 36 -3.39 -32.15 38.61
N SER A 37 -4.16 -33.11 39.14
CA SER A 37 -5.32 -33.67 38.46
C SER A 37 -6.49 -32.70 38.46
N ALA A 38 -7.50 -32.95 37.61
CA ALA A 38 -8.72 -32.13 37.59
C ALA A 38 -9.50 -32.17 38.92
N GLN A 39 -9.36 -33.25 39.71
CA GLN A 39 -10.02 -33.41 41.01
C GLN A 39 -9.22 -32.77 42.16
N HIS A 40 -7.90 -32.69 42.01
CA HIS A 40 -6.96 -32.21 43.02
C HIS A 40 -5.94 -31.26 42.36
N PRO A 41 -6.40 -30.13 41.80
CA PRO A 41 -5.53 -29.18 41.09
C PRO A 41 -4.46 -28.61 42.03
N PHE A 42 -3.33 -28.15 41.50
CA PHE A 42 -2.40 -27.39 42.32
C PHE A 42 -2.97 -26.00 42.64
N ASN A 43 -2.63 -25.44 43.80
CA ASN A 43 -3.10 -24.11 44.16
C ASN A 43 -2.28 -22.98 43.51
N THR A 44 -1.05 -23.26 43.06
CA THR A 44 -0.20 -22.30 42.35
C THR A 44 0.17 -22.73 40.91
N ILE A 45 0.41 -21.74 40.05
CA ILE A 45 0.93 -21.99 38.70
C ILE A 45 2.34 -22.59 38.76
N LYS A 46 3.16 -22.19 39.74
CA LYS A 46 4.50 -22.77 39.93
C LYS A 46 4.47 -24.27 40.17
N GLU A 47 3.58 -24.78 41.00
CA GLU A 47 3.45 -26.22 41.20
C GLU A 47 3.00 -26.91 39.91
N GLY A 48 2.06 -26.29 39.19
CA GLY A 48 1.63 -26.74 37.87
C GLY A 48 2.81 -26.85 36.89
N LEU A 49 3.63 -25.81 36.80
CA LEU A 49 4.83 -25.80 35.98
C LEU A 49 5.87 -26.80 36.47
N ASN A 50 6.09 -26.95 37.78
CA ASN A 50 7.03 -27.93 38.34
C ASN A 50 6.66 -29.36 37.96
N ALA A 51 5.37 -29.70 37.98
CA ALA A 51 4.85 -31.00 37.58
C ALA A 51 4.81 -31.20 36.05
N ALA A 52 4.73 -30.11 35.28
CA ALA A 52 4.69 -30.15 33.83
C ALA A 52 6.00 -30.66 33.21
N VAL A 53 5.87 -31.60 32.26
CA VAL A 53 6.93 -31.98 31.32
C VAL A 53 7.01 -31.02 30.13
N PRO A 54 8.12 -30.95 29.37
CA PRO A 54 8.19 -30.14 28.16
C PRO A 54 7.03 -30.42 27.19
N GLY A 55 6.42 -29.36 26.65
CA GLY A 55 5.26 -29.47 25.77
C GLY A 55 3.90 -29.71 26.47
N ALA A 56 3.85 -29.75 27.80
CA ALA A 56 2.60 -29.89 28.55
C ALA A 56 1.73 -28.63 28.50
N ILE A 57 0.49 -28.76 28.93
CA ILE A 57 -0.48 -27.68 29.09
C ILE A 57 -0.78 -27.52 30.58
N VAL A 58 -0.64 -26.30 31.10
CA VAL A 58 -1.15 -25.93 32.42
C VAL A 58 -2.50 -25.26 32.23
N SER A 59 -3.57 -25.94 32.63
CA SER A 59 -4.95 -25.44 32.60
C SER A 59 -5.28 -24.76 33.92
N ILE A 60 -5.62 -23.48 33.86
CA ILE A 60 -5.70 -22.58 35.00
C ILE A 60 -7.15 -22.13 35.20
N LYS A 61 -7.72 -22.43 36.36
CA LYS A 61 -9.05 -21.96 36.77
C LYS A 61 -9.07 -20.45 37.02
N ASN A 62 -10.24 -19.86 36.91
CA ASN A 62 -10.44 -18.45 37.30
C ASN A 62 -9.92 -18.19 38.72
N GLY A 63 -9.19 -17.09 38.88
CA GLY A 63 -8.51 -16.75 40.12
C GLY A 63 -7.40 -15.75 39.86
N THR A 64 -6.82 -15.25 40.96
CA THR A 64 -5.64 -14.38 40.93
C THR A 64 -4.43 -15.18 41.40
N TYR A 65 -3.40 -15.22 40.56
CA TYR A 65 -2.17 -15.94 40.80
C TYR A 65 -1.03 -14.92 40.90
N LEU A 66 -0.31 -14.98 42.02
CA LEU A 66 0.81 -14.09 42.31
C LEU A 66 2.12 -14.85 42.07
N PRO A 67 2.93 -14.47 41.07
CA PRO A 67 4.32 -14.89 41.04
C PRO A 67 5.04 -14.48 42.33
N ASP A 68 5.95 -15.31 42.82
CA ASP A 68 6.80 -14.98 43.98
C ASP A 68 8.28 -15.18 43.64
N ASP A 69 9.18 -14.66 44.49
CA ASP A 69 10.63 -14.66 44.28
C ASP A 69 11.22 -16.06 44.09
N SER A 70 10.54 -17.10 44.58
CA SER A 70 10.93 -18.48 44.42
C SER A 70 10.66 -19.03 43.01
N TRP A 71 10.04 -18.26 42.11
CA TRP A 71 9.68 -18.68 40.75
C TRP A 71 10.79 -18.36 39.74
N SER A 72 11.54 -17.27 39.96
CA SER A 72 12.52 -16.76 39.00
C SER A 72 13.70 -15.98 39.62
N GLY A 73 13.70 -15.80 40.95
CA GLY A 73 14.57 -14.83 41.61
C GLY A 73 14.06 -13.38 41.56
N ASN A 74 12.89 -13.16 40.95
CA ASN A 74 12.16 -11.89 40.89
C ASN A 74 10.68 -12.14 41.26
N ASP A 75 10.17 -11.38 42.23
CA ASP A 75 8.84 -11.51 42.83
C ASP A 75 7.67 -11.09 41.93
N HIS A 76 7.93 -10.89 40.65
CA HIS A 76 6.93 -10.49 39.66
C HIS A 76 7.07 -11.22 38.32
N THR A 77 7.85 -12.30 38.26
CA THR A 77 8.15 -13.01 37.01
C THR A 77 7.86 -14.50 37.08
N LEU A 78 7.09 -14.99 36.09
CA LEU A 78 6.78 -16.39 35.82
C LEU A 78 7.61 -16.90 34.64
N LEU A 79 8.55 -17.83 34.91
CA LEU A 79 9.35 -18.49 33.88
C LEU A 79 8.64 -19.72 33.34
N LEU A 80 8.43 -19.78 32.03
CA LEU A 80 7.91 -20.98 31.36
C LEU A 80 9.02 -22.00 31.16
N LYS A 81 8.66 -23.27 31.34
CA LYS A 81 9.47 -24.40 30.88
C LYS A 81 9.31 -24.58 29.36
N ALA A 82 10.29 -25.22 28.73
CA ALA A 82 10.35 -25.49 27.30
C ALA A 82 9.02 -26.02 26.74
N GLY A 83 8.35 -25.20 25.93
CA GLY A 83 7.10 -25.58 25.24
C GLY A 83 5.87 -25.73 26.13
N VAL A 84 5.95 -25.40 27.43
CA VAL A 84 4.78 -25.49 28.30
C VAL A 84 3.84 -24.32 28.00
N SER A 85 2.59 -24.66 27.73
CA SER A 85 1.53 -23.70 27.38
C SER A 85 0.64 -23.40 28.58
N LEU A 86 0.11 -22.18 28.67
CA LEU A 86 -0.84 -21.76 29.70
C LEU A 86 -2.22 -21.55 29.07
N LEU A 87 -3.23 -22.21 29.63
CA LEU A 87 -4.61 -22.13 29.18
C LEU A 87 -5.52 -21.73 30.34
N GLY A 88 -5.98 -20.48 30.33
CA GLY A 88 -6.95 -20.01 31.30
C GLY A 88 -8.39 -20.40 30.95
N GLU A 89 -9.28 -20.29 31.93
CA GLU A 89 -10.72 -20.44 31.71
C GLU A 89 -11.34 -19.19 31.08
N SER A 90 -10.77 -18.01 31.35
CA SER A 90 -11.29 -16.73 30.89
C SER A 90 -10.23 -15.64 30.95
N ARG A 91 -10.14 -14.85 29.87
CA ARG A 91 -9.25 -13.68 29.76
C ARG A 91 -9.32 -12.79 30.98
N ASP A 92 -10.53 -12.39 31.38
CA ASP A 92 -10.71 -11.32 32.38
C ASP A 92 -10.69 -11.83 33.83
N ASN A 93 -10.79 -13.15 34.03
CA ASN A 93 -10.92 -13.75 35.37
C ASN A 93 -9.80 -14.73 35.74
N THR A 94 -8.97 -15.15 34.78
CA THR A 94 -7.76 -15.93 35.05
C THR A 94 -6.56 -14.99 34.99
N ILE A 95 -6.16 -14.47 36.15
CA ILE A 95 -5.25 -13.31 36.26
C ILE A 95 -3.92 -13.77 36.84
N ILE A 96 -2.85 -13.56 36.10
CA ILE A 96 -1.47 -13.67 36.56
C ILE A 96 -0.99 -12.24 36.85
N MET A 97 -0.74 -11.90 38.12
CA MET A 97 -0.22 -10.56 38.48
C MET A 97 1.30 -10.51 38.30
N GLY A 98 1.74 -10.65 37.06
CA GLY A 98 3.14 -10.48 36.73
C GLY A 98 3.48 -10.75 35.28
N ILE A 99 4.77 -10.71 35.04
CA ILE A 99 5.40 -10.88 33.74
C ILE A 99 5.57 -12.37 33.44
N VAL A 100 5.17 -12.79 32.26
CA VAL A 100 5.43 -14.14 31.75
C VAL A 100 6.66 -14.10 30.85
N VAL A 101 7.57 -15.07 31.01
CA VAL A 101 8.83 -15.12 30.25
C VAL A 101 9.07 -16.52 29.71
N ASP A 102 9.24 -16.61 28.40
CA ASP A 102 9.71 -17.81 27.70
C ASP A 102 11.17 -17.62 27.29
N GLN A 103 12.08 -18.33 27.95
CA GLN A 103 13.54 -18.18 27.74
C GLN A 103 14.27 -19.51 27.52
N GLU A 104 13.63 -20.65 27.76
CA GLU A 104 14.29 -21.95 27.63
C GLU A 104 14.54 -22.29 26.16
N VAL A 105 15.79 -22.66 25.85
CA VAL A 105 16.20 -23.03 24.50
C VAL A 105 15.51 -24.32 24.07
N SER A 106 14.56 -24.20 23.15
CA SER A 106 13.76 -25.30 22.63
C SER A 106 13.17 -24.96 21.26
N ASN A 107 12.77 -25.97 20.49
CA ASN A 107 11.95 -25.83 19.28
C ASN A 107 10.46 -26.07 19.55
N LEU A 108 10.07 -26.32 20.81
CA LEU A 108 8.67 -26.49 21.18
C LEU A 108 7.93 -25.15 21.18
N SER A 109 6.75 -25.12 20.56
CA SER A 109 5.83 -23.99 20.57
C SER A 109 5.24 -23.74 21.97
N VAL A 110 4.93 -22.49 22.28
CA VAL A 110 4.17 -22.07 23.47
C VAL A 110 2.83 -21.46 23.05
N LYS A 111 1.78 -21.77 23.81
CA LYS A 111 0.44 -21.20 23.66
C LYS A 111 0.03 -20.51 24.96
N LEU A 112 -0.38 -19.26 24.86
CA LEU A 112 -0.99 -18.48 25.95
C LEU A 112 -2.40 -18.11 25.51
N GLU A 113 -3.41 -18.66 26.19
CA GLU A 113 -4.80 -18.50 25.76
C GLU A 113 -5.73 -18.22 26.94
N ASN A 114 -6.64 -17.25 26.78
CA ASN A 114 -7.70 -16.90 27.75
C ASN A 114 -7.17 -16.47 29.13
N LEU A 115 -6.18 -15.58 29.16
CA LEU A 115 -5.49 -15.16 30.39
C LEU A 115 -5.31 -13.64 30.42
N LYS A 116 -5.22 -13.08 31.62
CA LYS A 116 -4.70 -11.73 31.86
C LYS A 116 -3.33 -11.82 32.54
N PHE A 117 -2.37 -11.08 32.04
CA PHE A 117 -1.02 -10.94 32.61
C PHE A 117 -0.49 -9.54 32.35
N ASP A 118 0.62 -9.16 32.97
CA ASP A 118 1.14 -7.79 32.80
C ASP A 118 1.89 -7.67 31.47
N GLU A 119 2.86 -8.55 31.21
CA GLU A 119 3.69 -8.54 29.99
C GLU A 119 4.10 -9.96 29.59
N ILE A 120 4.40 -10.19 28.30
CA ILE A 120 5.04 -11.43 27.82
C ILE A 120 6.30 -11.14 27.01
N TYR A 121 7.40 -11.80 27.40
CA TYR A 121 8.68 -11.79 26.70
C TYR A 121 9.05 -13.19 26.17
N PHE A 122 9.36 -13.29 24.88
CA PHE A 122 10.02 -14.47 24.31
C PHE A 122 11.48 -14.14 24.05
N ILE A 123 12.37 -14.60 24.93
CA ILE A 123 13.81 -14.24 24.95
C ILE A 123 14.70 -15.48 24.85
N ARG A 124 14.39 -16.39 23.92
CA ARG A 124 15.23 -17.57 23.65
C ARG A 124 16.57 -17.14 23.05
N ALA A 125 17.69 -17.70 23.51
CA ALA A 125 18.99 -17.32 22.99
C ALA A 125 19.24 -17.80 21.53
N THR A 126 19.22 -19.11 21.31
CA THR A 126 19.43 -19.79 20.02
C THR A 126 18.58 -21.05 19.99
N HIS A 127 17.66 -21.21 19.03
CA HIS A 127 16.83 -22.42 18.94
C HIS A 127 17.56 -23.54 18.16
N ALA A 128 17.31 -24.79 18.53
CA ALA A 128 17.91 -25.99 17.93
C ALA A 128 17.37 -26.33 16.52
N GLY A 129 16.42 -25.55 15.99
CA GLY A 129 15.74 -25.78 14.71
C GLY A 129 14.46 -24.95 14.60
N PRO A 130 13.69 -25.08 13.49
CA PRO A 130 12.39 -24.43 13.35
C PRO A 130 11.42 -24.91 14.43
N PHE A 131 10.43 -24.08 14.79
CA PHE A 131 9.41 -24.50 15.75
C PHE A 131 8.64 -25.74 15.23
N ASN A 132 8.22 -26.61 16.13
CA ASN A 132 7.45 -27.80 15.79
C ASN A 132 5.98 -27.51 15.43
N ASP A 133 5.46 -26.38 15.91
CA ASP A 133 4.12 -25.84 15.69
C ASP A 133 4.18 -24.31 15.89
N ARG A 134 3.09 -23.60 15.58
CA ARG A 134 2.98 -22.14 15.73
C ARG A 134 2.90 -21.74 17.20
N ASN A 135 3.64 -20.69 17.59
CA ASN A 135 3.44 -20.04 18.89
C ASN A 135 2.16 -19.20 18.83
N ILE A 136 1.33 -19.27 19.88
CA ILE A 136 0.01 -18.62 19.89
C ILE A 136 -0.12 -17.76 21.15
N ILE A 137 -0.56 -16.52 20.97
CA ILE A 137 -1.02 -15.65 22.05
C ILE A 137 -2.41 -15.19 21.64
N ARG A 138 -3.44 -15.70 22.32
CA ARG A 138 -4.82 -15.51 21.89
C ARG A 138 -5.75 -15.17 23.03
N ASN A 139 -6.63 -14.19 22.78
CA ASN A 139 -7.69 -13.83 23.73
C ASN A 139 -7.10 -13.52 25.12
N CYS A 140 -5.98 -12.80 25.13
CA CYS A 140 -5.30 -12.36 26.35
C CYS A 140 -5.50 -10.86 26.59
N ALA A 141 -5.33 -10.45 27.85
CA ALA A 141 -5.20 -9.04 28.23
C ALA A 141 -3.79 -8.81 28.81
N THR A 142 -3.03 -7.88 28.24
CA THR A 142 -1.61 -7.62 28.57
C THR A 142 -1.17 -6.24 28.12
N THR A 143 -0.16 -5.60 28.69
CA THR A 143 0.33 -4.31 28.15
C THR A 143 1.43 -4.48 27.10
N LEU A 144 2.10 -5.63 27.06
CA LEU A 144 3.18 -5.90 26.12
C LEU A 144 3.18 -7.34 25.64
N ILE A 145 3.41 -7.50 24.33
CA ILE A 145 3.76 -8.75 23.67
C ILE A 145 5.08 -8.54 22.93
N SER A 146 6.18 -9.13 23.43
CA SER A 146 7.52 -8.94 22.89
C SER A 146 8.21 -10.24 22.49
N PRO A 147 8.03 -10.71 21.24
CA PRO A 147 8.89 -11.74 20.67
C PRO A 147 10.27 -11.19 20.28
N ALA A 148 11.24 -11.28 21.20
CA ALA A 148 12.58 -10.69 21.10
C ALA A 148 13.69 -11.72 21.35
N PHE A 149 14.17 -12.38 20.29
CA PHE A 149 15.27 -13.34 20.40
C PHE A 149 16.36 -13.05 19.36
N GLY A 150 17.63 -13.13 19.81
CA GLY A 150 18.78 -12.64 19.05
C GLY A 150 19.12 -13.46 17.80
N ALA A 151 18.83 -14.76 17.80
CA ALA A 151 18.82 -15.57 16.59
C ALA A 151 17.47 -15.44 15.86
N GLY A 152 17.42 -15.48 14.53
CA GLY A 152 16.14 -15.57 13.82
C GLY A 152 15.70 -17.01 13.58
N ILE A 153 14.41 -17.21 13.29
CA ILE A 153 13.80 -18.54 13.06
C ILE A 153 14.46 -19.19 11.85
N PRO A 154 15.06 -20.39 11.96
CA PRO A 154 15.89 -20.92 10.90
C PRO A 154 15.02 -21.56 9.82
N LEU A 155 15.57 -21.65 8.61
CA LEU A 155 14.96 -22.44 7.55
C LEU A 155 14.92 -23.93 7.91
N ASN A 156 13.84 -24.61 7.57
CA ASN A 156 13.80 -26.08 7.57
C ASN A 156 14.59 -26.60 6.35
N ASP A 157 15.87 -26.96 6.56
CA ASP A 157 16.79 -27.39 5.50
C ASP A 157 16.61 -28.86 5.08
N THR A 158 15.92 -29.65 5.89
CA THR A 158 15.92 -31.12 5.82
C THR A 158 14.55 -31.71 5.55
N THR A 159 13.45 -30.96 5.74
CA THR A 159 12.08 -31.45 5.48
C THR A 159 11.21 -30.35 4.88
N PRO A 160 10.61 -30.54 3.68
CA PRO A 160 9.59 -29.63 3.17
C PRO A 160 8.43 -29.49 4.16
N GLY A 161 8.10 -28.27 4.58
CA GLY A 161 7.03 -27.99 5.54
C GLY A 161 6.92 -26.50 5.87
N PRO A 162 5.85 -26.07 6.56
CA PRO A 162 5.69 -24.69 6.99
C PRO A 162 6.76 -24.31 8.03
N ASN A 163 7.32 -23.10 7.89
CA ASN A 163 8.12 -22.51 8.96
C ASN A 163 7.17 -21.79 9.92
N PHE A 164 6.92 -22.45 11.05
CA PHE A 164 6.04 -21.92 12.08
C PHE A 164 6.69 -20.70 12.75
N GLY A 165 5.93 -19.61 12.86
CA GLY A 165 6.31 -18.40 13.60
C GLY A 165 5.33 -18.12 14.73
N PHE A 166 4.66 -16.97 14.64
CA PHE A 166 3.75 -16.46 15.68
C PHE A 166 2.36 -16.18 15.13
N LEU A 167 1.35 -16.43 15.96
CA LEU A 167 -0.01 -15.91 15.82
C LEU A 167 -0.36 -15.13 17.08
N VAL A 168 -0.56 -13.82 16.92
CA VAL A 168 -1.01 -12.91 17.97
C VAL A 168 -2.42 -12.47 17.59
N GLU A 169 -3.42 -12.99 18.28
CA GLU A 169 -4.81 -12.90 17.83
C GLU A 169 -5.81 -12.54 18.94
N ASN A 170 -6.73 -11.62 18.66
CA ASN A 170 -7.84 -11.28 19.59
C ASN A 170 -7.37 -10.83 20.98
N ASN A 171 -6.22 -10.17 21.09
CA ASN A 171 -5.72 -9.67 22.38
C ASN A 171 -6.15 -8.22 22.62
N ASP A 172 -6.34 -7.88 23.89
CA ASP A 172 -6.60 -6.51 24.34
C ASP A 172 -5.39 -6.00 25.12
N LEU A 173 -4.68 -5.03 24.54
CA LEU A 173 -3.53 -4.39 25.15
C LEU A 173 -3.79 -2.98 25.66
N GLY A 174 -5.01 -2.49 25.50
CA GLY A 174 -5.35 -1.09 25.77
C GLY A 174 -4.66 -0.10 24.82
N SER A 175 -4.91 1.18 25.04
CA SER A 175 -4.51 2.25 24.11
C SER A 175 -3.01 2.49 24.04
N GLU A 176 -2.26 2.15 25.09
CA GLU A 176 -0.80 2.31 25.15
C GLU A 176 -0.07 0.97 24.98
N GLY A 177 -0.81 -0.11 24.77
CA GLY A 177 -0.25 -1.46 24.69
C GLY A 177 0.60 -1.67 23.44
N VAL A 178 1.59 -2.55 23.54
CA VAL A 178 2.59 -2.73 22.49
C VAL A 178 2.69 -4.18 22.04
N ILE A 179 2.69 -4.39 20.74
CA ILE A 179 3.11 -5.65 20.10
C ILE A 179 4.41 -5.36 19.36
N GLU A 180 5.49 -6.06 19.68
CA GLU A 180 6.81 -5.76 19.13
C GLU A 180 7.61 -7.01 18.78
N PHE A 181 8.06 -7.09 17.54
CA PHE A 181 8.94 -8.17 17.05
C PHE A 181 10.38 -7.66 16.89
N GLN A 182 11.32 -8.26 17.61
CA GLN A 182 12.75 -7.91 17.62
C GLN A 182 13.62 -9.16 17.39
N GLN A 183 13.39 -9.85 16.27
CA GLN A 183 14.03 -11.14 15.99
C GLN A 183 15.25 -10.96 15.08
N GLY A 184 16.26 -11.83 15.22
CA GLY A 184 17.33 -11.91 14.22
C GLY A 184 16.82 -12.29 12.82
N ALA A 185 17.67 -12.29 11.79
CA ALA A 185 17.29 -12.73 10.44
C ALA A 185 16.89 -14.21 10.42
N GLY A 186 15.78 -14.53 9.73
CA GLY A 186 15.16 -15.84 9.77
C GLY A 186 14.03 -15.95 8.74
N VAL A 187 13.27 -17.05 8.78
CA VAL A 187 12.16 -17.30 7.86
C VAL A 187 11.00 -17.94 8.59
N SER A 188 9.88 -17.23 8.68
CA SER A 188 8.60 -17.75 9.17
C SER A 188 7.45 -16.81 8.80
N GLU A 189 6.24 -17.32 8.93
CA GLU A 189 5.03 -16.50 8.91
C GLU A 189 4.71 -15.96 10.31
N ILE A 190 4.42 -14.66 10.38
CA ILE A 190 4.02 -13.97 11.60
C ILE A 190 2.71 -13.23 11.31
N SER A 191 1.70 -13.49 12.14
CA SER A 191 0.36 -12.92 11.98
C SER A 191 -0.07 -12.18 13.23
N VAL A 192 -0.53 -10.94 13.07
CA VAL A 192 -1.09 -10.08 14.11
C VAL A 192 -2.52 -9.73 13.69
N LEU A 193 -3.51 -10.37 14.30
CA LEU A 193 -4.89 -10.37 13.83
C LEU A 193 -5.87 -9.92 14.92
N ASN A 194 -6.81 -9.02 14.61
CA ASN A 194 -7.94 -8.70 15.51
C ASN A 194 -7.53 -8.23 16.92
N ASN A 195 -6.38 -7.58 17.08
CA ASN A 195 -5.95 -7.06 18.38
C ASN A 195 -6.40 -5.62 18.59
N SER A 196 -6.55 -5.22 19.85
CA SER A 196 -6.62 -3.82 20.25
C SER A 196 -5.32 -3.43 20.95
N CYS A 197 -4.59 -2.46 20.42
CA CYS A 197 -3.31 -2.02 20.99
C CYS A 197 -3.04 -0.55 20.70
N GLY A 198 -2.00 0.01 21.32
CA GLY A 198 -1.46 1.32 20.95
C GLY A 198 -0.56 1.25 19.72
N TYR A 199 0.36 0.28 19.74
CA TYR A 199 1.46 0.22 18.80
C TYR A 199 1.75 -1.21 18.31
N VAL A 200 2.10 -1.30 17.03
CA VAL A 200 2.75 -2.49 16.46
C VAL A 200 4.12 -2.09 15.92
N TYR A 201 5.17 -2.76 16.37
CA TYR A 201 6.55 -2.52 15.93
C TYR A 201 7.14 -3.77 15.28
N LEU A 202 7.59 -3.63 14.04
CA LEU A 202 8.36 -4.65 13.32
C LEU A 202 9.82 -4.18 13.27
N LYS A 203 10.71 -4.88 13.98
CA LYS A 203 12.14 -4.52 14.12
C LYS A 203 13.06 -5.71 13.83
N SER A 204 12.54 -6.74 13.17
CA SER A 204 13.28 -7.97 12.92
C SER A 204 14.30 -7.85 11.79
N GLY A 205 15.24 -8.80 11.74
CA GLY A 205 16.06 -9.07 10.56
C GLY A 205 15.21 -9.53 9.36
N GLY A 206 15.87 -9.87 8.25
CA GLY A 206 15.19 -10.16 6.98
C GLY A 206 14.77 -11.63 6.83
N GLY A 207 13.83 -11.88 5.92
CA GLY A 207 13.36 -13.20 5.47
C GLY A 207 11.98 -13.65 6.00
N TYR A 208 11.30 -12.81 6.80
CA TYR A 208 9.97 -13.10 7.34
C TYR A 208 8.85 -12.68 6.40
N THR A 209 7.67 -13.26 6.66
CA THR A 209 6.39 -12.82 6.09
C THR A 209 5.50 -12.33 7.23
N TYR A 210 5.18 -11.03 7.22
CA TYR A 210 4.29 -10.39 8.18
C TYR A 210 2.90 -10.16 7.56
N LEU A 211 1.87 -10.55 8.32
CA LEU A 211 0.49 -10.16 8.08
C LEU A 211 -0.05 -9.43 9.32
N ILE A 212 -0.33 -8.14 9.17
CA ILE A 212 -0.92 -7.28 10.21
C ILE A 212 -2.31 -6.90 9.73
N ASP A 213 -3.34 -7.57 10.26
CA ASP A 213 -4.68 -7.56 9.67
C ASP A 213 -5.81 -7.38 10.70
N ASP A 214 -6.83 -6.61 10.34
CA ASP A 214 -8.04 -6.38 11.15
C ASP A 214 -7.78 -5.90 12.59
N ASN A 215 -6.72 -5.12 12.85
CA ASN A 215 -6.42 -4.59 14.19
C ASN A 215 -6.99 -3.20 14.43
N GLU A 216 -7.32 -2.91 15.69
CA GLU A 216 -7.71 -1.61 16.21
C GLU A 216 -6.50 -0.98 16.93
N VAL A 217 -5.79 -0.08 16.25
CA VAL A 217 -4.51 0.47 16.67
C VAL A 217 -4.65 1.94 17.06
N SER A 218 -4.30 2.31 18.29
CA SER A 218 -4.56 3.66 18.81
C SER A 218 -3.61 4.72 18.30
N TYR A 219 -2.40 4.34 17.84
CA TYR A 219 -1.37 5.30 17.44
C TYR A 219 -0.56 4.90 16.21
N GLY A 220 -0.10 3.66 16.07
CA GLY A 220 0.56 3.34 14.81
C GLY A 220 1.19 1.99 14.63
N ILE A 221 1.48 1.72 13.37
CA ILE A 221 2.20 0.54 12.91
C ILE A 221 3.52 1.03 12.32
N PHE A 222 4.63 0.54 12.85
CA PHE A 222 5.97 0.98 12.50
C PHE A 222 6.79 -0.20 12.00
N ASP A 223 7.09 -0.21 10.70
CA ASP A 223 7.99 -1.20 10.11
C ASP A 223 9.39 -0.61 9.96
N LYS A 224 10.30 -1.07 10.82
CA LYS A 224 11.74 -0.77 10.78
C LYS A 224 12.55 -2.05 10.59
N SER A 225 11.91 -3.09 10.06
CA SER A 225 12.52 -4.39 9.85
C SER A 225 13.46 -4.38 8.63
N ALA A 226 14.26 -5.42 8.43
CA ALA A 226 15.10 -5.53 7.23
C ALA A 226 14.26 -5.96 6.01
N SER A 227 14.82 -6.69 5.05
CA SER A 227 14.09 -7.17 3.87
C SER A 227 13.10 -8.28 4.24
N ASN A 228 11.84 -7.91 4.46
CA ASN A 228 10.72 -8.80 4.77
C ASN A 228 9.58 -8.57 3.79
N HIS A 229 8.70 -9.56 3.66
CA HIS A 229 7.43 -9.37 2.98
C HIS A 229 6.38 -8.94 4.01
N THR A 230 5.83 -7.74 3.87
CA THR A 230 4.92 -7.16 4.86
C THR A 230 3.61 -6.78 4.19
N THR A 231 2.50 -7.30 4.73
CA THR A 231 1.15 -6.86 4.41
C THR A 231 0.50 -6.24 5.65
N ILE A 232 0.09 -4.98 5.53
CA ILE A 232 -0.66 -4.23 6.55
C ILE A 232 -2.03 -3.93 5.96
N SER A 233 -3.05 -4.68 6.39
CA SER A 233 -4.36 -4.68 5.77
C SER A 233 -5.52 -4.51 6.74
N ASN A 234 -6.60 -3.86 6.30
CA ASN A 234 -7.87 -3.78 7.05
C ASN A 234 -7.77 -3.23 8.49
N ASN A 235 -6.69 -2.56 8.84
CA ASN A 235 -6.52 -2.02 10.18
C ASN A 235 -7.24 -0.68 10.32
N ARG A 236 -7.70 -0.40 11.54
CA ARG A 236 -8.18 0.91 11.93
C ARG A 236 -7.14 1.56 12.83
N ILE A 237 -6.46 2.58 12.30
CA ILE A 237 -5.49 3.38 13.03
C ILE A 237 -6.16 4.67 13.48
N TYR A 238 -6.26 4.84 14.79
CA TYR A 238 -6.70 6.08 15.40
C TYR A 238 -5.51 7.01 15.58
N ASN A 239 -5.76 8.31 15.47
CA ASN A 239 -4.85 9.40 15.80
C ASN A 239 -3.36 9.05 15.60
N GLY A 240 -2.97 8.69 14.39
CA GLY A 240 -1.82 7.84 14.19
C GLY A 240 -1.30 7.72 12.77
N THR A 241 -0.38 6.78 12.57
CA THR A 241 0.33 6.59 11.29
C THR A 241 0.67 5.14 10.99
N ILE A 242 0.87 4.84 9.71
CA ILE A 242 1.67 3.71 9.26
C ILE A 242 3.00 4.28 8.75
N ASP A 243 4.12 3.91 9.39
CA ASP A 243 5.47 4.34 9.00
C ASP A 243 6.31 3.13 8.61
N ASP A 244 6.50 2.96 7.31
CA ASP A 244 7.33 1.91 6.71
C ASP A 244 8.70 2.47 6.30
N ARG A 245 9.73 1.99 6.98
CA ARG A 245 11.16 2.25 6.74
C ARG A 245 11.93 0.95 6.55
N SER A 246 11.24 -0.10 6.17
CA SER A 246 11.82 -1.43 6.06
C SER A 246 12.89 -1.48 4.97
N GLY A 247 13.75 -2.50 5.08
CA GLY A 247 14.83 -2.72 4.12
C GLY A 247 14.34 -3.06 2.71
N GLY A 248 13.11 -3.59 2.59
CA GLY A 248 12.44 -3.99 1.35
C GLY A 248 13.18 -4.99 0.47
N ASN A 249 12.57 -5.44 -0.64
CA ASN A 249 13.28 -6.30 -1.60
C ASN A 249 14.43 -5.57 -2.33
N GLN A 250 15.56 -6.26 -2.54
CA GLN A 250 16.64 -5.73 -3.38
C GLN A 250 16.48 -5.97 -4.88
N TYR A 251 15.51 -6.78 -5.30
CA TYR A 251 15.37 -7.24 -6.68
C TYR A 251 14.27 -6.53 -7.47
N GLY A 252 13.74 -5.40 -6.96
CA GLY A 252 12.65 -4.66 -7.60
C GLY A 252 11.35 -5.48 -7.69
N ILE A 253 11.19 -6.44 -6.78
CA ILE A 253 9.97 -7.21 -6.57
C ILE A 253 9.20 -6.48 -5.49
N GLU A 254 7.92 -6.23 -5.74
CA GLU A 254 7.02 -5.62 -4.78
C GLU A 254 6.72 -6.60 -3.64
N ASP A 255 7.10 -6.24 -2.42
CA ASP A 255 6.88 -7.07 -1.23
C ASP A 255 6.30 -6.32 -0.02
N GLU A 256 5.99 -5.03 -0.17
CA GLU A 256 5.34 -4.22 0.85
C GLU A 256 3.93 -3.76 0.38
N PHE A 257 2.90 -4.15 1.14
CA PHE A 257 1.50 -3.87 0.83
C PHE A 257 0.84 -3.18 2.02
N ILE A 258 0.31 -1.97 1.77
CA ILE A 258 -0.48 -1.20 2.74
C ILE A 258 -1.86 -0.98 2.14
N GLU A 259 -2.84 -1.78 2.55
CA GLU A 259 -4.12 -1.84 1.84
C GLU A 259 -5.37 -1.84 2.72
N ASN A 260 -6.43 -1.20 2.24
CA ASN A 260 -7.76 -1.21 2.88
C ASN A 260 -7.77 -0.72 4.34
N ASN A 261 -6.77 0.07 4.77
CA ASN A 261 -6.72 0.60 6.13
C ASN A 261 -7.57 1.88 6.25
N THR A 262 -8.09 2.13 7.45
CA THR A 262 -8.73 3.41 7.81
C THR A 262 -7.85 4.13 8.83
N ILE A 263 -7.41 5.34 8.51
CA ILE A 263 -6.41 6.09 9.28
C ILE A 263 -6.98 7.46 9.62
N THR A 264 -6.99 7.81 10.90
CA THR A 264 -7.12 9.21 11.34
C THR A 264 -5.79 9.67 11.91
N ALA A 265 -5.30 10.84 11.51
CA ALA A 265 -4.01 11.37 11.95
C ALA A 265 -4.15 12.84 12.36
N ASP A 266 -3.88 13.15 13.62
CA ASP A 266 -3.81 14.54 14.12
C ASP A 266 -2.36 14.95 14.36
N GLU A 267 -2.04 16.22 14.13
CA GLU A 267 -0.69 16.74 14.33
C GLU A 267 -0.13 16.54 15.75
N ASN A 268 -1.00 16.38 16.76
CA ASN A 268 -0.63 16.16 18.15
C ASN A 268 -0.60 14.68 18.54
N SER A 269 -0.72 13.77 17.57
CA SER A 269 -0.56 12.34 17.82
C SER A 269 0.78 12.02 18.51
N PRO A 270 0.78 11.16 19.55
CA PRO A 270 2.02 10.68 20.15
C PRO A 270 2.83 9.78 19.21
N ALA A 271 2.27 9.36 18.07
CA ALA A 271 3.00 8.61 17.05
C ALA A 271 4.10 9.45 16.38
N PHE A 272 4.01 10.79 16.44
CA PHE A 272 4.93 11.71 15.76
C PHE A 272 6.05 12.23 16.68
N THR A 273 6.82 11.33 17.31
CA THR A 273 7.80 11.73 18.34
C THR A 273 9.05 12.41 17.81
N ASP A 274 9.49 12.13 16.57
CA ASP A 274 10.81 12.57 16.05
C ASP A 274 10.81 12.77 14.52
N GLU A 275 9.70 13.26 13.96
CA GLU A 275 9.56 13.37 12.50
C GLU A 275 9.56 14.82 12.01
N ASP A 276 10.48 15.11 11.09
CA ASP A 276 10.49 16.36 10.31
C ASP A 276 9.18 16.51 9.52
N TYR A 277 8.54 15.39 9.17
CA TYR A 277 7.31 15.36 8.38
C TYR A 277 6.28 14.40 8.98
N LYS A 278 5.03 14.84 9.10
CA LYS A 278 3.92 14.01 9.60
C LYS A 278 3.06 13.55 8.45
N ALA A 279 2.70 12.27 8.43
CA ALA A 279 1.78 11.72 7.43
C ALA A 279 0.91 10.60 8.00
N GLY A 280 -0.29 10.41 7.45
CA GLY A 280 -1.11 9.23 7.74
C GLY A 280 -0.42 7.93 7.30
N ILE A 281 0.25 7.96 6.13
CA ILE A 281 1.14 6.89 5.67
C ILE A 281 2.48 7.51 5.26
N MET A 282 3.57 7.02 5.85
CA MET A 282 4.93 7.33 5.43
C MET A 282 5.61 6.08 4.90
N VAL A 283 6.23 6.18 3.72
CA VAL A 283 6.95 5.07 3.09
C VAL A 283 8.33 5.48 2.62
N LYS A 284 9.35 4.75 3.07
CA LYS A 284 10.77 4.91 2.73
C LYS A 284 11.43 3.58 2.34
N SER A 285 10.64 2.51 2.20
CA SER A 285 11.07 1.18 1.77
C SER A 285 11.48 1.14 0.29
N ARG A 286 11.93 -0.03 -0.19
CA ARG A 286 12.47 -0.15 -1.57
C ARG A 286 11.37 -0.26 -2.63
N SER A 287 10.21 -0.77 -2.25
CA SER A 287 8.98 -0.75 -3.04
C SER A 287 7.79 -0.56 -2.12
N ALA A 288 6.63 -0.23 -2.68
CA ALA A 288 5.37 -0.33 -1.95
C ALA A 288 4.17 -0.26 -2.90
N THR A 289 3.13 -1.03 -2.58
CA THR A 289 1.75 -0.75 -3.00
C THR A 289 0.95 -0.18 -1.83
N ILE A 290 0.33 0.98 -2.06
CA ILE A 290 -0.58 1.66 -1.15
C ILE A 290 -1.95 1.72 -1.83
N LEU A 291 -2.88 0.87 -1.38
CA LEU A 291 -4.11 0.60 -2.12
C LEU A 291 -5.37 0.75 -1.25
N ASN A 292 -6.40 1.42 -1.77
CA ASN A 292 -7.74 1.47 -1.17
C ASN A 292 -7.79 1.94 0.30
N ASN A 293 -6.83 2.75 0.76
CA ASN A 293 -6.86 3.27 2.12
C ASN A 293 -7.79 4.49 2.22
N ILE A 294 -8.38 4.69 3.40
CA ILE A 294 -9.12 5.90 3.77
C ILE A 294 -8.30 6.65 4.81
N ILE A 295 -7.85 7.85 4.48
CA ILE A 295 -6.92 8.64 5.29
C ILE A 295 -7.53 10.00 5.56
N THR A 296 -7.72 10.34 6.84
CA THR A 296 -8.19 11.65 7.27
C THR A 296 -7.14 12.29 8.18
N CYS A 297 -6.68 13.48 7.82
CA CYS A 297 -5.61 14.18 8.50
C CYS A 297 -6.07 15.56 8.97
N THR A 298 -5.72 15.92 10.21
CA THR A 298 -5.99 17.22 10.82
C THR A 298 -4.70 17.90 11.29
N GLY A 299 -4.65 19.23 11.19
CA GLY A 299 -3.47 20.03 11.47
C GLY A 299 -2.39 19.87 10.40
N HIS A 300 -1.12 20.06 10.80
CA HIS A 300 0.03 19.98 9.90
C HIS A 300 0.47 18.52 9.59
N VAL A 301 -0.41 17.75 8.96
CA VAL A 301 -0.21 16.33 8.61
C VAL A 301 -0.56 16.08 7.14
N SER A 302 0.27 15.32 6.43
CA SER A 302 0.04 14.92 5.03
C SER A 302 -0.73 13.59 4.93
N GLY A 303 -1.35 13.30 3.78
CA GLY A 303 -2.00 12.00 3.57
C GLY A 303 -0.98 10.88 3.42
N ILE A 304 -0.32 10.84 2.27
CA ILE A 304 0.73 9.89 1.93
C ILE A 304 2.01 10.66 1.62
N ARG A 305 3.10 10.31 2.29
CA ARG A 305 4.44 10.84 1.98
C ARG A 305 5.38 9.70 1.67
N SER A 306 5.89 9.68 0.43
CA SER A 306 6.77 8.61 -0.03
C SER A 306 8.06 9.13 -0.63
N SER A 307 9.16 8.53 -0.19
CA SER A 307 10.46 8.54 -0.86
C SER A 307 10.93 7.09 -1.09
N ALA A 308 9.98 6.19 -1.33
CA ALA A 308 10.26 4.79 -1.60
C ALA A 308 11.11 4.64 -2.87
N GLY A 309 11.69 3.45 -3.04
CA GLY A 309 12.40 3.10 -4.26
C GLY A 309 11.46 2.91 -5.46
N ALA A 310 11.59 1.79 -6.15
CA ALA A 310 10.73 1.44 -7.28
C ALA A 310 10.51 -0.07 -7.32
N PRO A 311 9.27 -0.54 -7.57
CA PRO A 311 8.07 0.25 -7.89
C PRO A 311 7.40 0.92 -6.67
N LEU A 312 6.74 2.06 -6.89
CA LEU A 312 5.77 2.67 -5.97
C LEU A 312 4.41 2.79 -6.65
N ASN A 313 3.41 2.13 -6.09
CA ASN A 313 2.03 2.19 -6.56
C ASN A 313 1.13 2.82 -5.49
N ILE A 314 0.40 3.88 -5.84
CA ILE A 314 -0.57 4.55 -4.97
C ILE A 314 -1.92 4.56 -5.68
N ILE A 315 -2.82 3.67 -5.27
CA ILE A 315 -4.00 3.31 -6.05
C ILE A 315 -5.27 3.43 -5.22
N ASN A 316 -6.29 4.11 -5.76
CA ASN A 316 -7.65 4.15 -5.22
C ASN A 316 -7.77 4.58 -3.74
N ASN A 317 -6.83 5.37 -3.23
CA ASN A 317 -6.91 5.88 -1.87
C ASN A 317 -7.87 7.08 -1.80
N THR A 318 -8.57 7.23 -0.67
CA THR A 318 -9.36 8.43 -0.35
C THR A 318 -8.64 9.20 0.75
N ILE A 319 -8.25 10.44 0.47
CA ILE A 319 -7.43 11.27 1.34
C ILE A 319 -8.17 12.58 1.60
N THR A 320 -8.38 12.89 2.87
CA THR A 320 -8.99 14.15 3.32
C THR A 320 -8.04 14.86 4.26
N LEU A 321 -7.74 16.11 3.96
CA LEU A 321 -6.90 17.01 4.73
C LEU A 321 -7.69 18.25 5.13
N ASP A 322 -7.21 18.96 6.15
CA ASP A 322 -7.69 20.32 6.43
C ASP A 322 -7.43 21.24 5.23
N GLU A 323 -8.39 22.11 4.94
CA GLU A 323 -8.27 23.08 3.85
C GLU A 323 -7.26 24.17 4.18
N VAL A 324 -6.41 24.50 3.21
CA VAL A 324 -5.40 25.56 3.34
C VAL A 324 -5.82 26.75 2.47
N GLN A 325 -6.00 27.91 3.10
CA GLN A 325 -6.36 29.16 2.40
C GLN A 325 -5.15 30.04 2.07
N ILE A 326 -4.03 29.83 2.77
CA ILE A 326 -2.78 30.55 2.56
C ILE A 326 -1.66 29.51 2.52
N PRO A 327 -0.95 29.34 1.40
CA PRO A 327 0.04 28.29 1.24
C PRO A 327 1.30 28.62 2.04
N ASN A 328 2.00 27.57 2.50
CA ASN A 328 3.36 27.69 3.00
C ASN A 328 4.27 28.14 1.84
N PRO A 329 5.14 29.15 2.04
CA PRO A 329 6.09 29.59 1.02
C PRO A 329 7.07 28.50 0.58
N ASP A 330 7.38 27.51 1.42
CA ASP A 330 8.12 26.32 1.02
C ASP A 330 7.15 25.18 0.65
N PRO A 331 7.09 24.77 -0.62
CA PRO A 331 6.16 23.73 -1.05
C PRO A 331 6.49 22.34 -0.50
N VAL A 332 7.71 22.09 -0.02
CA VAL A 332 8.11 20.79 0.57
C VAL A 332 7.60 20.64 2.01
N GLU A 333 7.42 21.76 2.69
CA GLU A 333 6.95 21.85 4.06
C GLU A 333 5.41 21.89 4.15
N GLY A 334 4.70 22.12 3.04
CA GLY A 334 3.24 22.15 3.00
C GLY A 334 2.56 20.80 3.23
N THR A 335 1.36 20.81 3.82
CA THR A 335 0.51 19.62 3.91
C THR A 335 0.09 19.15 2.53
N THR A 336 0.29 17.87 2.24
CA THR A 336 0.09 17.35 0.89
C THR A 336 -0.75 16.07 0.93
N GLY A 337 -1.67 15.91 -0.02
CA GLY A 337 -2.45 14.67 -0.19
C GLY A 337 -1.53 13.50 -0.48
N ILE A 338 -0.79 13.61 -1.59
CA ILE A 338 0.27 12.68 -1.95
C ILE A 338 1.56 13.45 -2.26
N PHE A 339 2.57 13.27 -1.43
CA PHE A 339 3.93 13.75 -1.66
C PHE A 339 4.79 12.59 -2.17
N ASN A 340 5.37 12.75 -3.36
CA ASN A 340 6.08 11.66 -4.04
C ASN A 340 7.46 12.06 -4.56
N TYR A 341 8.49 11.36 -4.09
CA TYR A 341 9.89 11.50 -4.50
C TYR A 341 10.48 10.23 -5.14
N SER A 342 9.62 9.34 -5.65
CA SER A 342 10.02 7.99 -6.06
C SER A 342 10.34 7.88 -7.56
N GLY A 343 10.96 6.78 -8.00
CA GLY A 343 11.48 6.67 -9.37
C GLY A 343 10.48 6.23 -10.44
N ARG A 344 9.69 5.18 -10.18
CA ARG A 344 8.80 4.51 -11.15
C ARG A 344 7.60 3.89 -10.44
N GLY A 345 6.47 3.85 -11.13
CA GLY A 345 5.23 3.20 -10.69
C GLY A 345 3.99 3.98 -11.14
N GLU A 346 2.89 3.86 -10.40
CA GLU A 346 1.59 4.41 -10.77
C GLU A 346 0.93 5.15 -9.60
N VAL A 347 0.33 6.31 -9.88
CA VAL A 347 -0.53 7.04 -8.96
C VAL A 347 -1.88 7.20 -9.65
N THR A 348 -2.84 6.33 -9.32
CA THR A 348 -4.10 6.26 -10.08
C THR A 348 -5.35 6.03 -9.25
N GLY A 349 -6.46 6.64 -9.66
CA GLY A 349 -7.77 6.41 -9.04
C GLY A 349 -7.94 7.04 -7.66
N ASN A 350 -6.97 7.83 -7.18
CA ASN A 350 -7.03 8.43 -5.85
C ASN A 350 -8.00 9.62 -5.83
N LYS A 351 -8.65 9.80 -4.68
CA LYS A 351 -9.51 10.96 -4.38
C LYS A 351 -8.87 11.76 -3.26
N ILE A 352 -8.64 13.04 -3.50
CA ILE A 352 -7.90 13.90 -2.58
C ILE A 352 -8.71 15.18 -2.36
N SER A 353 -8.94 15.53 -1.10
CA SER A 353 -9.60 16.78 -0.72
C SER A 353 -8.79 17.54 0.33
N GLY A 354 -8.65 18.86 0.15
CA GLY A 354 -7.94 19.74 1.08
C GLY A 354 -6.41 19.71 0.94
N GLY A 355 -5.72 20.30 1.92
CA GLY A 355 -4.26 20.43 1.94
C GLY A 355 -3.73 21.63 1.16
N GLN A 356 -2.44 21.90 1.31
CA GLN A 356 -1.75 22.87 0.47
C GLN A 356 -1.59 22.36 -0.95
N HIS A 357 -1.20 21.09 -1.11
CA HIS A 357 -1.15 20.45 -2.42
C HIS A 357 -2.00 19.18 -2.40
N GLY A 358 -2.83 18.97 -3.42
CA GLY A 358 -3.44 17.65 -3.60
C GLY A 358 -2.38 16.60 -3.96
N TYR A 359 -1.54 16.93 -4.93
CA TYR A 359 -0.38 16.13 -5.33
C TYR A 359 0.86 17.02 -5.46
N PHE A 360 1.95 16.61 -4.82
CA PHE A 360 3.26 17.21 -4.99
C PHE A 360 4.28 16.16 -5.42
N SER A 361 5.04 16.43 -6.48
CA SER A 361 6.05 15.49 -6.91
C SER A 361 7.32 16.08 -7.53
N LYS A 362 8.40 15.34 -7.27
CA LYS A 362 9.69 15.45 -7.96
C LYS A 362 10.12 14.09 -8.50
N ALA A 363 9.15 13.19 -8.71
CA ALA A 363 9.37 11.80 -9.06
C ALA A 363 9.86 11.62 -10.51
N GLY A 364 10.39 10.43 -10.80
CA GLY A 364 10.75 9.99 -12.14
C GLY A 364 9.55 9.64 -13.02
N THR A 365 9.67 8.59 -13.84
CA THR A 365 8.63 8.17 -14.78
C THR A 365 7.52 7.39 -14.06
N ILE A 366 6.57 8.13 -13.52
CA ILE A 366 5.34 7.61 -12.92
C ILE A 366 4.15 7.97 -13.81
N GLN A 367 3.15 7.09 -13.88
CA GLN A 367 1.87 7.45 -14.47
C GLN A 367 1.02 8.14 -13.39
N PHE A 368 0.55 9.36 -13.66
CA PHE A 368 -0.41 10.06 -12.79
C PHE A 368 -1.75 10.16 -13.51
N ALA A 369 -2.69 9.27 -13.17
CA ALA A 369 -3.89 9.09 -13.97
C ALA A 369 -5.17 8.88 -13.18
N ARG A 370 -6.30 9.35 -13.71
CA ARG A 370 -7.64 9.04 -13.15
C ARG A 370 -7.80 9.43 -11.68
N ASN A 371 -7.05 10.42 -11.21
CA ASN A 371 -7.18 10.96 -9.86
C ASN A 371 -8.19 12.11 -9.84
N GLU A 372 -8.85 12.29 -8.70
CA GLU A 372 -9.74 13.42 -8.41
C GLU A 372 -9.13 14.24 -7.29
N ILE A 373 -8.91 15.53 -7.52
CA ILE A 373 -8.39 16.48 -6.55
C ILE A 373 -9.36 17.66 -6.46
N GLU A 374 -9.78 17.99 -5.24
CA GLU A 374 -10.63 19.15 -4.96
C GLU A 374 -10.27 19.86 -3.65
N SER A 375 -10.68 21.11 -3.49
CA SER A 375 -10.52 21.90 -2.25
C SER A 375 -9.09 22.06 -1.71
N ALA A 376 -8.07 21.55 -2.41
CA ALA A 376 -6.67 21.85 -2.11
C ALA A 376 -6.37 23.32 -2.44
N TYR A 377 -5.33 23.89 -1.84
CA TYR A 377 -4.84 25.20 -2.30
C TYR A 377 -4.32 25.09 -3.73
N THR A 378 -3.36 24.21 -3.98
CA THR A 378 -2.93 23.84 -5.32
C THR A 378 -3.34 22.40 -5.61
N GLY A 379 -3.98 22.14 -6.74
CA GLY A 379 -4.42 20.79 -7.07
C GLY A 379 -3.24 19.84 -7.32
N PHE A 380 -2.43 20.17 -8.30
CA PHE A 380 -1.28 19.37 -8.74
C PHE A 380 -0.05 20.25 -8.88
N TYR A 381 1.08 19.83 -8.31
CA TYR A 381 2.38 20.48 -8.51
C TYR A 381 3.44 19.41 -8.81
N SER A 382 3.99 19.42 -10.02
CA SER A 382 5.12 18.54 -10.36
C SER A 382 6.29 19.23 -11.05
N MET A 383 7.49 18.74 -10.70
CA MET A 383 8.78 18.97 -11.37
C MET A 383 9.33 17.68 -12.03
N GLY A 384 8.53 16.62 -12.07
CA GLY A 384 8.97 15.26 -12.40
C GLY A 384 9.00 14.94 -13.89
N ALA A 385 8.80 13.66 -14.20
CA ALA A 385 8.71 13.14 -15.57
C ALA A 385 7.44 12.30 -15.77
N GLU A 386 6.36 12.64 -15.08
CA GLU A 386 5.12 11.88 -15.11
C GLU A 386 4.33 12.03 -16.40
N VAL A 387 3.67 10.96 -16.82
CA VAL A 387 2.60 11.02 -17.82
C VAL A 387 1.30 11.36 -17.08
N VAL A 388 0.75 12.54 -17.36
CA VAL A 388 -0.38 13.11 -16.60
C VAL A 388 -1.66 13.06 -17.43
N HIS A 389 -2.61 12.20 -17.08
CA HIS A 389 -3.82 12.09 -17.89
C HIS A 389 -5.11 11.63 -17.20
N HIS A 390 -6.26 12.04 -17.75
CA HIS A 390 -7.57 11.61 -17.25
C HIS A 390 -7.83 11.99 -15.79
N ASN A 391 -7.14 12.99 -15.25
CA ASN A 391 -7.36 13.49 -13.90
C ASN A 391 -8.45 14.57 -13.90
N SER A 392 -9.13 14.73 -12.77
CA SER A 392 -10.07 15.81 -12.49
C SER A 392 -9.53 16.66 -11.35
N ILE A 393 -9.18 17.92 -11.64
CA ILE A 393 -8.65 18.88 -10.68
C ILE A 393 -9.58 20.10 -10.68
N LYS A 394 -10.28 20.34 -9.58
CA LYS A 394 -11.35 21.33 -9.55
C LYS A 394 -11.49 22.02 -8.21
N ASN A 395 -12.09 23.21 -8.20
CA ASN A 395 -12.45 23.92 -6.97
C ASN A 395 -11.25 24.11 -6.00
N CYS A 396 -10.03 24.25 -6.52
CA CYS A 396 -8.88 24.58 -5.71
C CYS A 396 -8.92 26.07 -5.29
N TYR A 397 -8.39 26.38 -4.10
CA TYR A 397 -8.37 27.75 -3.57
C TYR A 397 -7.29 28.64 -4.20
N GLY A 398 -6.29 28.03 -4.83
CA GLY A 398 -5.26 28.65 -5.67
C GLY A 398 -5.29 28.03 -7.07
N ASP A 399 -4.12 27.72 -7.62
CA ASP A 399 -4.01 27.18 -8.98
C ASP A 399 -4.42 25.70 -9.08
N GLY A 400 -5.03 25.31 -10.20
CA GLY A 400 -5.35 23.91 -10.48
C GLY A 400 -4.07 23.08 -10.63
N MET A 401 -3.20 23.45 -11.56
CA MET A 401 -1.92 22.78 -11.80
C MET A 401 -0.76 23.77 -11.82
N ILE A 402 0.35 23.43 -11.16
CA ILE A 402 1.65 24.09 -11.27
C ILE A 402 2.62 23.14 -11.97
N LEU A 403 3.14 23.57 -13.12
CA LEU A 403 4.04 22.82 -13.97
C LEU A 403 5.41 23.46 -13.96
N ASP A 404 6.34 22.83 -13.24
CA ASP A 404 7.66 23.40 -12.99
C ASP A 404 8.75 22.58 -13.70
N GLY A 405 8.67 22.55 -15.03
CA GLY A 405 9.58 21.79 -15.89
C GLY A 405 9.25 20.29 -15.94
N LEU A 406 7.97 19.95 -15.75
CA LEU A 406 7.45 18.60 -15.94
C LEU A 406 7.79 18.09 -17.36
N LYS A 407 8.44 16.93 -17.44
CA LYS A 407 8.96 16.41 -18.72
C LYS A 407 8.00 15.51 -19.47
N GLY A 408 6.98 14.97 -18.81
CA GLY A 408 6.03 14.06 -19.45
C GLY A 408 4.83 14.78 -20.07
N PRO A 409 4.11 14.13 -21.00
CA PRO A 409 2.96 14.72 -21.68
C PRO A 409 1.73 14.81 -20.76
N ILE A 410 0.90 15.82 -21.02
CA ILE A 410 -0.29 16.13 -20.23
C ILE A 410 -1.52 16.16 -21.14
N PHE A 411 -2.46 15.22 -20.95
CA PHE A 411 -3.60 15.07 -21.86
C PHE A 411 -4.86 14.51 -21.20
N ASN A 412 -6.04 14.78 -21.78
CA ASN A 412 -7.33 14.31 -21.27
C ASN A 412 -7.62 14.67 -19.80
N ASN A 413 -7.01 15.71 -19.24
CA ASN A 413 -7.31 16.16 -17.88
C ASN A 413 -8.46 17.16 -17.89
N THR A 414 -9.21 17.24 -16.80
CA THR A 414 -10.19 18.30 -16.53
C THR A 414 -9.64 19.18 -15.41
N VAL A 415 -9.40 20.45 -15.70
CA VAL A 415 -8.85 21.46 -14.80
C VAL A 415 -9.79 22.66 -14.78
N LYS A 416 -10.63 22.79 -13.77
CA LYS A 416 -11.72 23.76 -13.84
C LYS A 416 -12.16 24.34 -12.51
N ASP A 417 -12.84 25.48 -12.59
CA ASP A 417 -13.49 26.09 -11.43
C ASP A 417 -12.50 26.37 -10.26
N ASN A 418 -11.20 26.54 -10.55
CA ASN A 418 -10.19 26.87 -9.53
C ASN A 418 -10.12 28.38 -9.32
N ALA A 419 -9.91 28.84 -8.09
CA ALA A 419 -9.91 30.27 -7.78
C ALA A 419 -8.69 31.02 -8.36
N GLY A 420 -7.56 30.32 -8.54
CA GLY A 420 -6.37 30.82 -9.23
C GLY A 420 -6.39 30.54 -10.73
N SER A 421 -5.21 30.24 -11.29
CA SER A 421 -5.07 29.84 -12.69
C SER A 421 -5.49 28.38 -12.86
N GLY A 422 -5.97 28.00 -14.05
CA GLY A 422 -6.17 26.59 -14.37
C GLY A 422 -4.83 25.86 -14.33
N ILE A 423 -3.90 26.31 -15.18
CA ILE A 423 -2.54 25.80 -15.27
C ILE A 423 -1.56 26.98 -15.19
N LEU A 424 -0.64 26.93 -14.22
CA LEU A 424 0.50 27.82 -14.07
C LEU A 424 1.79 27.11 -14.52
N ILE A 425 2.48 27.69 -15.50
CA ILE A 425 3.79 27.22 -15.97
C ILE A 425 4.89 28.13 -15.41
N THR A 426 5.77 27.58 -14.57
CA THR A 426 6.91 28.29 -13.99
C THR A 426 8.23 27.94 -14.67
N ARG A 427 8.33 26.73 -15.25
CA ARG A 427 9.47 26.27 -16.06
C ARG A 427 9.00 25.45 -17.26
N VAL A 428 9.78 25.54 -18.33
CA VAL A 428 9.52 25.08 -19.70
C VAL A 428 10.66 24.17 -20.18
N PRO A 429 10.48 23.34 -21.24
CA PRO A 429 9.29 23.17 -22.08
C PRO A 429 8.18 22.37 -21.39
N ILE A 430 6.94 22.52 -21.87
CA ILE A 430 5.74 21.80 -21.42
C ILE A 430 4.91 21.37 -22.66
N ASP A 431 4.38 20.14 -22.65
CA ASP A 431 3.51 19.61 -23.72
C ASP A 431 2.10 19.27 -23.19
N LEU A 432 1.18 20.23 -23.37
CA LEU A 432 -0.26 20.11 -23.16
C LEU A 432 -1.00 19.67 -24.43
N GLY A 433 -0.29 19.30 -25.51
CA GLY A 433 -0.89 18.81 -26.76
C GLY A 433 -0.22 19.32 -28.04
N GLY A 434 0.01 18.42 -28.99
CA GLY A 434 0.50 18.70 -30.34
C GLY A 434 2.02 18.94 -30.46
N GLY A 435 2.78 18.71 -29.38
CA GLY A 435 4.22 18.85 -29.32
C GLY A 435 5.03 17.63 -29.81
N GLN A 436 6.34 17.68 -29.55
CA GLN A 436 7.33 16.69 -30.01
C GLN A 436 7.07 15.27 -29.49
N ASP A 437 6.38 15.13 -28.36
CA ASP A 437 6.17 13.84 -27.68
C ASP A 437 4.83 13.17 -28.07
N THR A 438 4.20 13.59 -29.17
CA THR A 438 2.93 13.04 -29.67
C THR A 438 1.75 13.20 -28.69
N CYS A 439 1.83 14.16 -27.77
CA CYS A 439 0.76 14.44 -26.81
C CYS A 439 -0.54 14.81 -27.54
N PRO A 440 -1.68 14.12 -27.25
CA PRO A 440 -2.93 14.37 -27.97
C PRO A 440 -3.64 15.66 -27.53
N GLY A 441 -3.27 16.25 -26.40
CA GLY A 441 -3.96 17.38 -25.80
C GLY A 441 -5.29 16.94 -25.17
N LEU A 442 -6.41 17.52 -25.61
CA LEU A 442 -7.76 17.19 -25.11
C LEU A 442 -7.93 17.45 -23.61
N ASN A 443 -7.16 18.37 -23.05
CA ASN A 443 -7.41 18.87 -21.70
C ASN A 443 -8.60 19.84 -21.76
N VAL A 444 -9.45 19.80 -20.74
CA VAL A 444 -10.53 20.76 -20.51
C VAL A 444 -10.07 21.72 -19.44
N ILE A 445 -9.82 22.97 -19.80
CA ILE A 445 -9.26 24.00 -18.93
C ILE A 445 -10.22 25.19 -18.97
N THR A 446 -11.10 25.33 -17.98
CA THR A 446 -12.26 26.24 -18.05
C THR A 446 -12.67 26.78 -16.69
N GLY A 447 -13.26 27.97 -16.62
CA GLY A 447 -13.92 28.50 -15.43
C GLY A 447 -12.97 28.86 -14.29
N ASN A 448 -11.68 29.04 -14.58
CA ASN A 448 -10.68 29.37 -13.58
C ASN A 448 -10.66 30.89 -13.31
N GLY A 449 -10.39 31.28 -12.06
CA GLY A 449 -10.57 32.66 -11.60
C GLY A 449 -9.56 33.66 -12.16
N ASN A 450 -8.37 33.20 -12.54
CA ASN A 450 -7.34 34.00 -13.21
C ASN A 450 -7.36 33.75 -14.73
N TYR A 451 -6.35 33.04 -15.24
CA TYR A 451 -6.28 32.56 -16.62
C TYR A 451 -6.36 31.03 -16.64
N ASP A 452 -6.92 30.46 -17.69
CA ASP A 452 -6.89 29.01 -17.89
C ASP A 452 -5.44 28.51 -18.04
N LEU A 453 -4.60 29.28 -18.75
CA LEU A 453 -3.16 29.05 -18.84
C LEU A 453 -2.38 30.32 -18.53
N TYR A 454 -1.59 30.29 -17.46
CA TYR A 454 -0.68 31.37 -17.08
C TYR A 454 0.78 30.91 -17.15
N ILE A 455 1.63 31.72 -17.79
CA ILE A 455 3.05 31.41 -17.99
C ILE A 455 3.88 32.49 -17.28
N GLU A 456 4.55 32.13 -16.19
CA GLU A 456 5.32 33.06 -15.35
C GLU A 456 6.82 33.11 -15.72
N THR A 457 7.32 32.14 -16.49
CA THR A 457 8.74 31.85 -16.80
C THR A 457 9.76 32.99 -16.68
N ILE A 458 10.83 32.71 -15.93
CA ILE A 458 11.79 33.72 -15.45
C ILE A 458 13.11 33.74 -16.25
N ASN A 459 13.48 32.67 -16.97
CA ASN A 459 14.63 32.67 -17.91
C ASN A 459 14.79 31.30 -18.61
N GLU A 460 15.01 31.30 -19.92
CA GLU A 460 15.84 30.40 -20.76
C GLU A 460 15.33 30.40 -22.23
N GLN A 461 16.23 30.07 -23.17
CA GLN A 461 16.08 30.20 -24.63
C GLN A 461 14.72 29.76 -25.20
N HIS A 462 13.91 30.70 -25.71
CA HIS A 462 12.65 30.53 -26.48
C HIS A 462 12.07 29.09 -26.59
N PRO A 463 11.62 28.45 -25.49
CA PRO A 463 10.97 27.16 -25.60
C PRO A 463 9.49 27.37 -25.96
N ILE A 464 8.96 26.46 -26.78
CA ILE A 464 7.56 26.49 -27.19
C ILE A 464 6.74 25.73 -26.15
N VAL A 465 5.63 26.33 -25.69
CA VAL A 465 4.57 25.61 -24.97
C VAL A 465 3.61 25.06 -26.02
N PHE A 466 3.45 23.74 -26.06
CA PHE A 466 2.49 23.12 -26.96
C PHE A 466 1.16 22.93 -26.23
N ALA A 467 0.09 23.53 -26.73
CA ALA A 467 -1.23 23.52 -26.11
C ALA A 467 -2.36 23.31 -27.14
N ARG A 468 -2.08 22.54 -28.20
CA ARG A 468 -3.06 22.22 -29.24
C ARG A 468 -4.11 21.24 -28.72
N PHE A 469 -5.30 21.36 -29.30
CA PHE A 469 -6.47 20.49 -29.10
C PHE A 469 -7.03 20.49 -27.68
N ASN A 470 -6.82 21.57 -26.93
CA ASN A 470 -7.44 21.77 -25.62
C ASN A 470 -8.78 22.53 -25.74
N VAL A 471 -9.63 22.36 -24.74
CA VAL A 471 -10.90 23.07 -24.57
C VAL A 471 -10.69 24.20 -23.57
N TRP A 472 -11.13 25.40 -23.94
CA TRP A 472 -10.98 26.66 -23.21
C TRP A 472 -12.34 27.29 -22.94
N ASP A 473 -12.41 28.33 -22.11
CA ASP A 473 -13.64 29.10 -21.91
C ASP A 473 -14.13 29.78 -23.18
N HIS A 474 -13.21 30.20 -24.06
CA HIS A 474 -13.52 30.79 -25.36
C HIS A 474 -13.22 29.83 -26.51
N SER A 475 -13.82 30.12 -27.68
CA SER A 475 -13.63 29.31 -28.90
C SER A 475 -12.94 30.07 -30.04
N ASP A 476 -12.96 31.40 -30.00
CA ASP A 476 -12.21 32.25 -30.95
C ASP A 476 -10.74 32.36 -30.51
N PRO A 477 -9.75 32.12 -31.40
CA PRO A 477 -8.33 32.19 -31.05
C PRO A 477 -7.87 33.54 -30.51
N THR A 478 -8.51 34.64 -30.90
CA THR A 478 -8.19 35.98 -30.39
C THR A 478 -8.68 36.14 -28.96
N GLU A 479 -9.90 35.68 -28.68
CA GLU A 479 -10.46 35.69 -27.32
C GLU A 479 -9.65 34.78 -26.40
N ILE A 480 -9.27 33.58 -26.86
CA ILE A 480 -8.42 32.65 -26.10
C ILE A 480 -7.07 33.28 -25.76
N MET A 481 -6.41 33.94 -26.72
CA MET A 481 -5.15 34.63 -26.46
C MET A 481 -5.28 35.86 -25.55
N GLN A 482 -6.47 36.44 -25.44
CA GLN A 482 -6.70 37.64 -24.65
C GLN A 482 -7.17 37.32 -23.22
N TYR A 483 -8.00 36.29 -23.07
CA TYR A 483 -8.74 36.00 -21.84
C TYR A 483 -8.33 34.68 -21.19
N ASP A 484 -7.95 33.67 -21.97
CA ASP A 484 -7.68 32.32 -21.44
C ASP A 484 -6.18 32.08 -21.22
N ILE A 485 -5.33 32.68 -22.07
CA ILE A 485 -3.88 32.49 -22.04
C ILE A 485 -3.18 33.81 -21.71
N ARG A 486 -2.30 33.80 -20.70
CA ARG A 486 -1.42 34.91 -20.36
C ARG A 486 0.06 34.52 -20.35
N ASP A 487 0.85 35.29 -21.07
CA ASP A 487 2.31 35.33 -20.95
C ASP A 487 2.70 36.46 -19.97
N GLY A 488 3.18 36.09 -18.79
CA GLY A 488 3.56 37.00 -17.71
C GLY A 488 4.86 37.76 -17.95
N SER A 489 5.58 37.50 -19.05
CA SER A 489 6.85 38.17 -19.33
C SER A 489 6.70 39.64 -19.76
N ASP A 490 5.49 40.09 -20.15
CA ASP A 490 5.09 41.47 -20.55
C ASP A 490 6.11 42.24 -21.45
N SER A 491 7.10 41.54 -22.03
CA SER A 491 8.22 42.08 -22.80
C SER A 491 8.53 41.15 -23.96
N THR A 492 7.86 41.41 -25.09
CA THR A 492 8.26 41.00 -26.45
C THR A 492 8.98 39.64 -26.58
N GLY A 493 8.21 38.53 -26.49
CA GLY A 493 8.52 37.31 -27.23
C GLY A 493 9.47 36.30 -26.57
N LEU A 494 9.43 36.13 -25.25
CA LEU A 494 10.27 35.12 -24.58
C LEU A 494 9.68 33.70 -24.64
N VAL A 495 8.35 33.52 -24.56
CA VAL A 495 7.70 32.20 -24.73
C VAL A 495 6.69 32.24 -25.87
N SER A 496 6.77 31.27 -26.79
CA SER A 496 5.77 31.09 -27.84
C SER A 496 4.79 30.00 -27.41
N VAL A 497 3.49 30.31 -27.39
CA VAL A 497 2.44 29.32 -27.16
C VAL A 497 1.90 28.86 -28.51
N ASP A 498 2.09 27.59 -28.80
CA ASP A 498 1.54 26.92 -29.99
C ASP A 498 0.23 26.25 -29.59
N PHE A 499 -0.88 26.95 -29.81
CA PHE A 499 -2.21 26.49 -29.46
C PHE A 499 -3.12 26.40 -30.69
N SER A 500 -4.10 25.50 -30.59
CA SER A 500 -5.17 25.34 -31.57
C SER A 500 -6.37 24.81 -30.79
N PRO A 501 -7.45 25.57 -30.62
CA PRO A 501 -8.60 25.13 -29.82
C PRO A 501 -9.19 23.84 -30.38
N ALA A 502 -9.75 22.98 -29.53
CA ALA A 502 -10.50 21.80 -29.98
C ALA A 502 -11.67 22.16 -30.92
N GLY A 503 -12.11 23.44 -30.92
CA GLY A 503 -13.15 24.00 -31.79
C GLY A 503 -12.69 24.84 -33.01
N TYR A 504 -11.39 25.04 -33.25
CA TYR A 504 -10.93 25.82 -34.41
C TYR A 504 -10.50 24.91 -35.58
N LEU A 505 -11.48 24.22 -36.15
CA LEU A 505 -11.39 23.66 -37.48
C LEU A 505 -12.10 24.64 -38.43
N GLY A 506 -11.39 25.69 -38.83
CA GLY A 506 -11.97 26.80 -39.61
C GLY A 506 -12.85 26.33 -40.76
N ASP A 507 -14.11 26.78 -40.75
CA ASP A 507 -15.16 26.90 -41.78
C ASP A 507 -15.08 26.08 -43.09
N ASN A 508 -14.51 24.88 -43.05
CA ASN A 508 -14.56 23.88 -44.13
C ASN A 508 -14.52 22.45 -43.57
N HIS A 509 -15.02 22.23 -42.35
CA HIS A 509 -15.50 20.91 -41.98
C HIS A 509 -16.93 20.73 -42.47
N GLN A 510 -17.06 20.32 -43.74
CA GLN A 510 -17.90 19.16 -43.97
C GLN A 510 -17.46 18.10 -42.97
N GLU A 511 -18.41 17.47 -42.27
CA GLU A 511 -18.18 16.30 -41.41
C GLU A 511 -17.05 15.40 -41.95
N ILE A 512 -15.81 15.55 -41.44
CA ILE A 512 -14.77 14.54 -41.65
C ILE A 512 -15.02 13.42 -40.62
N GLU A 513 -16.26 12.91 -40.59
CA GLU A 513 -16.59 11.64 -39.98
C GLU A 513 -16.66 10.50 -41.00
N GLU A 514 -16.72 10.74 -42.32
CA GLU A 514 -17.17 9.65 -43.22
C GLU A 514 -16.13 8.96 -44.10
N ASN A 515 -14.88 9.45 -44.22
CA ASN A 515 -13.97 8.85 -45.21
C ASN A 515 -13.05 7.74 -44.69
N ARG A 516 -13.08 7.35 -43.40
CA ARG A 516 -12.27 6.21 -42.88
C ARG A 516 -13.02 5.35 -41.87
N SER A 517 -13.51 4.18 -42.29
CA SER A 517 -14.26 3.25 -41.44
C SER A 517 -13.58 1.89 -41.32
N LEU A 518 -13.78 1.22 -40.18
CA LEU A 518 -13.37 -0.18 -39.99
C LEU A 518 -14.53 -1.08 -40.39
N PHE A 519 -14.28 -2.03 -41.30
CA PHE A 519 -15.32 -2.90 -41.83
C PHE A 519 -14.84 -4.36 -42.00
N PRO A 520 -15.64 -5.37 -41.62
CA PRO A 520 -16.86 -5.25 -40.84
C PRO A 520 -16.57 -4.82 -39.40
N ASN A 521 -17.48 -4.08 -38.79
CA ASN A 521 -17.49 -3.78 -37.37
C ASN A 521 -18.96 -3.72 -36.89
N PRO A 522 -19.43 -4.66 -36.05
CA PRO A 522 -18.69 -5.74 -35.40
C PRO A 522 -18.03 -6.75 -36.36
N THR A 523 -16.97 -7.42 -35.90
CA THR A 523 -16.19 -8.42 -36.66
C THR A 523 -16.16 -9.79 -35.96
N SER A 524 -15.98 -10.86 -36.73
CA SER A 524 -15.70 -12.21 -36.23
C SER A 524 -14.19 -12.53 -36.19
N GLY A 525 -13.34 -11.50 -36.21
CA GLY A 525 -11.89 -11.66 -36.17
C GLY A 525 -11.13 -11.07 -37.35
N LYS A 526 -11.79 -10.55 -38.39
CA LYS A 526 -11.13 -9.94 -39.55
C LYS A 526 -11.77 -8.62 -39.96
N PHE A 527 -10.98 -7.59 -40.22
CA PHE A 527 -11.48 -6.27 -40.61
C PHE A 527 -10.52 -5.55 -41.56
N ARG A 528 -10.99 -4.48 -42.21
CA ARG A 528 -10.19 -3.61 -43.09
C ARG A 528 -10.50 -2.15 -42.80
N ILE A 529 -9.56 -1.28 -43.16
CA ILE A 529 -9.78 0.17 -43.20
C ILE A 529 -10.33 0.51 -44.59
N ARG A 530 -11.53 1.09 -44.67
CA ARG A 530 -12.10 1.64 -45.91
C ARG A 530 -11.85 3.12 -45.97
N SER A 531 -11.27 3.63 -47.06
CA SER A 531 -11.21 5.06 -47.33
C SER A 531 -11.39 5.38 -48.81
N ALA A 532 -11.92 6.57 -49.10
CA ALA A 532 -11.96 7.13 -50.45
C ALA A 532 -10.59 7.68 -50.92
N ASP A 533 -9.67 7.98 -49.99
CA ASP A 533 -8.40 8.69 -50.26
C ASP A 533 -7.14 7.87 -49.94
N ILE A 534 -7.16 6.53 -49.96
CA ILE A 534 -5.94 5.72 -49.77
C ILE A 534 -5.18 5.61 -51.11
N GLY A 535 -4.81 6.76 -51.66
CA GLY A 535 -3.70 6.82 -52.62
C GLY A 535 -2.39 6.61 -51.86
N ASN A 536 -1.79 5.41 -51.95
CA ASN A 536 -0.38 5.10 -51.61
C ASN A 536 0.22 5.76 -50.35
N SER A 537 -0.56 5.99 -49.29
CA SER A 537 -0.10 6.66 -48.07
C SER A 537 0.42 5.63 -47.06
N ARG A 538 1.57 5.91 -46.43
CA ARG A 538 2.10 5.11 -45.32
C ARG A 538 1.28 5.39 -44.06
N PHE A 539 0.89 4.35 -43.35
CA PHE A 539 0.29 4.48 -42.03
C PHE A 539 0.82 3.39 -41.10
N LYS A 540 0.94 3.71 -39.82
CA LYS A 540 1.21 2.76 -38.73
C LYS A 540 -0.12 2.45 -38.03
N MET A 541 -0.28 1.23 -37.53
CA MET A 541 -1.47 0.83 -36.77
C MET A 541 -1.06 0.13 -35.49
N GLU A 542 -1.78 0.40 -34.41
CA GLU A 542 -1.64 -0.28 -33.11
C GLU A 542 -3.02 -0.64 -32.56
N LEU A 543 -3.10 -1.74 -31.81
CA LEU A 543 -4.37 -2.24 -31.26
C LEU A 543 -4.26 -2.42 -29.75
N PHE A 544 -5.22 -1.84 -29.05
CA PHE A 544 -5.31 -1.85 -27.59
C PHE A 544 -6.58 -2.58 -27.14
N ASP A 545 -6.48 -3.32 -26.03
CA ASP A 545 -7.68 -3.80 -25.35
C ASP A 545 -8.41 -2.66 -24.62
N GLN A 546 -9.58 -2.99 -24.06
CA GLN A 546 -10.38 -2.05 -23.26
C GLN A 546 -9.69 -1.54 -21.98
N TYR A 547 -8.56 -2.13 -21.59
CA TYR A 547 -7.76 -1.70 -20.44
C TYR A 547 -6.53 -0.87 -20.86
N GLY A 548 -6.39 -0.57 -22.16
CA GLY A 548 -5.27 0.19 -22.70
C GLY A 548 -3.97 -0.61 -22.85
N ARG A 549 -4.02 -1.94 -22.70
CA ARG A 549 -2.86 -2.80 -22.95
C ARG A 549 -2.74 -3.06 -24.45
N GLU A 550 -1.54 -2.93 -24.97
CA GLU A 550 -1.27 -3.31 -26.36
C GLU A 550 -1.42 -4.83 -26.50
N VAL A 551 -2.38 -5.27 -27.33
CA VAL A 551 -2.72 -6.69 -27.52
C VAL A 551 -2.10 -7.31 -28.78
N ALA A 552 -1.13 -6.59 -29.36
CA ALA A 552 -0.38 -6.87 -30.58
C ALA A 552 -1.02 -6.42 -31.91
N MET A 553 -0.27 -5.56 -32.60
CA MET A 553 0.09 -5.62 -34.03
C MET A 553 1.10 -4.47 -34.28
N PRO A 554 2.41 -4.59 -33.98
CA PRO A 554 3.37 -3.58 -34.40
C PRO A 554 3.61 -3.77 -35.91
N MET A 555 2.71 -3.26 -36.74
CA MET A 555 2.97 -3.16 -38.17
C MET A 555 3.90 -1.97 -38.40
N LYS A 556 5.20 -2.24 -38.32
CA LYS A 556 6.27 -1.28 -38.65
C LYS A 556 6.31 -1.09 -40.17
N ASP A 557 5.96 0.11 -40.61
CA ASP A 557 6.25 0.70 -41.91
C ASP A 557 5.95 -0.20 -43.14
N GLY A 558 4.75 -0.07 -43.69
CA GLY A 558 4.36 -0.74 -44.94
C GLY A 558 3.53 0.16 -45.87
N TYR A 559 3.71 -0.01 -47.18
CA TYR A 559 2.77 0.47 -48.18
C TYR A 559 1.58 -0.47 -48.21
N PHE A 560 0.39 0.04 -47.90
CA PHE A 560 -0.84 -0.74 -48.03
C PHE A 560 -1.52 -0.40 -49.36
N ALA A 561 -1.86 -1.43 -50.12
CA ALA A 561 -2.83 -1.30 -51.20
C ALA A 561 -4.23 -1.16 -50.60
N ASP A 562 -5.12 -0.48 -51.33
CA ASP A 562 -6.55 -0.44 -51.02
C ASP A 562 -7.07 -1.86 -50.73
N ASN A 563 -7.61 -2.08 -49.51
CA ASN A 563 -8.15 -3.35 -48.98
C ASN A 563 -7.18 -4.32 -48.25
N HIS A 564 -6.18 -3.83 -47.52
CA HIS A 564 -5.48 -4.72 -46.56
C HIS A 564 -6.46 -5.23 -45.46
N GLU A 565 -6.46 -6.55 -45.23
CA GLU A 565 -7.28 -7.22 -44.22
C GLU A 565 -6.44 -7.55 -42.99
N PHE A 566 -6.90 -7.12 -41.83
CA PHE A 566 -6.29 -7.35 -40.53
C PHE A 566 -7.00 -8.52 -39.83
N ASP A 567 -6.21 -9.45 -39.29
CA ASP A 567 -6.71 -10.66 -38.62
C ASP A 567 -6.42 -10.60 -37.10
N ILE A 568 -7.48 -10.39 -36.33
CA ILE A 568 -7.53 -10.41 -34.86
C ILE A 568 -8.29 -11.64 -34.35
N SER A 569 -8.50 -12.68 -35.18
CA SER A 569 -9.26 -13.88 -34.79
C SER A 569 -8.68 -14.60 -33.56
N HIS A 570 -7.37 -14.48 -33.35
CA HIS A 570 -6.63 -15.01 -32.21
C HIS A 570 -6.89 -14.28 -30.88
N LEU A 571 -7.45 -13.07 -30.90
CA LEU A 571 -7.77 -12.31 -29.70
C LEU A 571 -9.13 -12.75 -29.10
N PRO A 572 -9.35 -12.66 -27.78
CA PRO A 572 -10.66 -12.94 -27.17
C PRO A 572 -11.79 -12.07 -27.76
N SER A 573 -13.05 -12.52 -27.68
CA SER A 573 -14.18 -11.63 -27.98
C SER A 573 -14.16 -10.44 -27.01
N GLY A 574 -14.41 -9.23 -27.50
CA GLY A 574 -14.26 -8.01 -26.70
C GLY A 574 -14.25 -6.73 -27.52
N VAL A 575 -14.08 -5.61 -26.80
CA VAL A 575 -13.90 -4.28 -27.39
C VAL A 575 -12.42 -3.98 -27.49
N TYR A 576 -12.01 -3.49 -28.66
CA TYR A 576 -10.64 -3.09 -28.96
C TYR A 576 -10.61 -1.67 -29.53
N PHE A 577 -9.51 -0.97 -29.32
CA PHE A 577 -9.27 0.36 -29.85
C PHE A 577 -8.10 0.32 -30.84
N CYS A 578 -8.37 0.68 -32.09
CA CYS A 578 -7.41 0.70 -33.17
C CYS A 578 -6.89 2.12 -33.36
N HIS A 579 -5.61 2.34 -33.08
CA HIS A 579 -4.91 3.58 -33.37
C HIS A 579 -4.34 3.50 -34.79
N ILE A 580 -4.64 4.49 -35.62
CA ILE A 580 -4.18 4.60 -37.00
C ILE A 580 -3.41 5.90 -37.13
N TYR A 581 -2.10 5.79 -37.31
CA TYR A 581 -1.17 6.90 -37.44
C TYR A 581 -0.96 7.22 -38.93
N GLY A 582 -1.47 8.37 -39.37
CA GLY A 582 -1.13 8.98 -40.66
C GLY A 582 0.08 9.91 -40.53
N PHE A 583 0.45 10.57 -41.64
CA PHE A 583 1.56 11.54 -41.66
C PHE A 583 1.33 12.77 -40.78
N ASP A 584 0.06 13.17 -40.61
CA ASP A 584 -0.35 14.43 -39.98
C ASP A 584 -1.42 14.25 -38.88
N LYS A 585 -1.92 13.02 -38.69
CA LYS A 585 -3.04 12.74 -37.79
C LYS A 585 -3.00 11.35 -37.19
N VAL A 586 -3.51 11.23 -35.97
CA VAL A 586 -3.82 9.94 -35.34
C VAL A 586 -5.33 9.80 -35.29
N MET A 587 -5.86 8.66 -35.71
CA MET A 587 -7.29 8.34 -35.61
C MET A 587 -7.46 7.13 -34.70
N ILE A 588 -8.45 7.19 -33.82
CA ILE A 588 -8.83 6.05 -32.98
C ILE A 588 -10.19 5.55 -33.45
N LYS A 589 -10.30 4.25 -33.70
CA LYS A 589 -11.55 3.60 -34.08
C LYS A 589 -11.80 2.38 -33.20
N GLN A 590 -13.00 2.30 -32.65
CA GLN A 590 -13.44 1.15 -31.86
C GLN A 590 -13.72 -0.04 -32.77
N ILE A 591 -13.34 -1.25 -32.34
CA ILE A 591 -13.67 -2.52 -32.97
C ILE A 591 -14.38 -3.39 -31.94
N ILE A 592 -15.48 -4.03 -32.35
CA ILE A 592 -16.23 -4.99 -31.54
C ILE A 592 -16.00 -6.38 -32.14
N LYS A 593 -15.25 -7.25 -31.44
CA LYS A 593 -15.08 -8.67 -31.83
C LYS A 593 -16.12 -9.53 -31.12
N ILE A 594 -17.03 -10.14 -31.89
CA ILE A 594 -18.21 -10.86 -31.35
C ILE A 594 -18.08 -12.38 -31.38
N ARG A 595 -17.02 -12.94 -31.96
CA ARG A 595 -16.69 -14.38 -31.99
C ARG A 595 -15.20 -14.57 -31.99
#